data_AF-A0A350CZN0-F1
#
_entry.id   AF-A0A350CZN0-F1
#
_cell.length_a   1.000
_cell.length_b   1.000
_cell.length_c   1.000
_cell.angle_alpha   90.00
_cell.angle_beta   90.00
_cell.angle_gamma   90.00
#
_symmetry.space_group_name_H-M   'P 1'
#
loop_
_entity.id
_entity.type
_entity.pdbx_description
1 polymer ?
#
loop_
_entity_poly.entity_id
_entity_poly.type
_entity_poly.pdbx_seq_one_letter_code
_entity_poly.pdbx_strand_id
1 'polypeptide(L)'
;MRRVFLLLITLLSFYSLSTAKEVPFTQEDRDKLRNIEIKVERLEVKVEEGQKALQAQIDGLQKQIDGLQRQVDGLQKQIDELRSDFRTYMSIVIGSIIALVGFIIWDRRTAISPVVKKTKELEDRGDKIEKVLKDLAKEDPKIAEALKRAGLL
;
A
#
# COMPACT_ATOMS: atom_id res chain seq x y z
N MET A 1 24.78 94.97 41.52
CA MET A 1 25.74 94.16 40.75
C MET A 1 25.25 92.72 40.49
N ARG A 2 25.07 91.86 41.51
CA ARG A 2 24.68 90.44 41.31
C ARG A 2 23.36 90.20 40.54
N ARG A 3 22.31 90.99 40.79
CA ARG A 3 21.01 90.85 40.10
C ARG A 3 21.06 91.25 38.62
N VAL A 4 21.84 92.28 38.31
CA VAL A 4 22.07 92.73 36.92
C VAL A 4 22.88 91.68 36.16
N PHE A 5 23.88 91.07 36.81
CA PHE A 5 24.67 89.99 36.23
C PHE A 5 23.84 88.73 35.94
N LEU A 6 22.94 88.35 36.86
CA LEU A 6 22.01 87.23 36.65
C LEU A 6 21.03 87.51 35.49
N LEU A 7 20.50 88.72 35.39
CA LEU A 7 19.63 89.12 34.27
C LEU A 7 20.34 89.08 32.92
N LEU A 8 21.63 89.46 32.90
CA LEU A 8 22.45 89.45 31.69
C LEU A 8 22.73 88.01 31.23
N ILE A 9 22.99 87.09 32.15
CA ILE A 9 23.17 85.66 31.87
C ILE A 9 21.86 85.05 31.35
N THR A 10 20.71 85.36 31.97
CA THR A 10 19.43 84.85 31.48
C THR A 10 19.08 85.38 30.09
N LEU A 11 19.41 86.64 29.78
CA LEU A 11 19.24 87.21 28.45
C LEU A 11 20.18 86.55 27.42
N LEU A 12 21.43 86.27 27.81
CA LEU A 12 22.40 85.58 26.95
C LEU A 12 21.94 84.15 26.63
N SER A 13 21.47 83.41 27.63
CA SER A 13 20.91 82.07 27.46
C SER A 13 19.66 82.06 26.59
N PHE A 14 18.82 83.10 26.67
CA PHE A 14 17.66 83.26 25.78
C PHE A 14 18.08 83.55 24.33
N TYR A 15 19.13 84.34 24.13
CA TYR A 15 19.70 84.59 22.80
C TYR A 15 20.23 83.32 22.14
N SER A 16 20.89 82.44 22.90
CA SER A 16 21.37 81.13 22.41
C SER A 16 20.24 80.18 22.03
N LEU A 17 19.10 80.25 22.72
CA LEU A 17 17.93 79.40 22.41
C LEU A 17 17.19 79.86 21.15
N SER A 18 17.20 81.17 20.87
CA SER A 18 16.52 81.75 19.69
C SER A 18 17.26 81.49 18.37
N THR A 19 18.50 80.98 18.41
CA THR A 19 19.30 80.59 17.24
C THR A 19 19.26 79.08 16.95
N ALA A 20 18.24 78.36 17.44
CA ALA A 20 17.97 77.01 16.98
C ALA A 20 17.57 77.06 15.49
N LYS A 21 18.58 76.88 14.62
CA LYS A 21 18.44 76.97 13.16
C LYS A 21 17.60 75.80 12.68
N GLU A 22 16.34 76.06 12.30
CA GLU A 22 15.52 75.11 11.56
C GLU A 22 16.29 74.74 10.28
N VAL A 23 16.61 73.46 10.11
CA VAL A 23 17.35 72.98 8.93
C VAL A 23 16.38 73.01 7.75
N PRO A 24 16.59 73.88 6.74
CA PRO A 24 15.68 73.99 5.63
C PRO A 24 15.85 72.80 4.69
N PHE A 25 14.74 72.25 4.19
CA PHE A 25 14.78 71.18 3.19
C PHE A 25 15.44 71.68 1.89
N THR A 26 16.62 71.14 1.58
CA THR A 26 17.49 71.64 0.53
C THR A 26 17.13 71.07 -0.86
N GLN A 27 17.75 71.58 -1.92
CA GLN A 27 17.62 70.99 -3.26
C GLN A 27 18.22 69.58 -3.31
N GLU A 28 19.32 69.34 -2.58
CA GLU A 28 19.95 68.02 -2.50
C GLU A 28 19.02 66.98 -1.87
N ASP A 29 18.24 67.37 -0.86
CA ASP A 29 17.25 66.48 -0.24
C ASP A 29 16.11 66.14 -1.20
N ARG A 30 15.69 67.08 -2.07
CA ARG A 30 14.73 66.81 -3.16
C ARG A 30 15.26 65.83 -4.18
N ASP A 31 16.52 65.99 -4.57
CA ASP A 31 17.16 65.08 -5.53
C ASP A 31 17.35 63.68 -4.95
N LYS A 32 17.72 63.56 -3.67
CA LYS A 32 17.76 62.29 -2.94
C LYS A 32 16.37 61.64 -2.87
N LEU A 33 15.33 62.42 -2.57
CA LEU A 33 13.95 61.94 -2.51
C LEU A 33 13.48 61.41 -3.87
N ARG A 34 13.71 62.16 -4.94
CA ARG A 34 13.39 61.74 -6.32
C ARG A 34 14.14 60.46 -6.72
N ASN A 35 15.40 60.33 -6.33
CA ASN A 35 16.17 59.09 -6.59
C ASN A 35 15.62 57.90 -5.80
N ILE A 36 15.17 58.12 -4.56
CA ILE A 36 14.51 57.08 -3.76
C ILE A 36 13.20 56.66 -4.41
N GLU A 37 12.36 57.62 -4.83
CA GLU A 37 11.09 57.36 -5.51
C GLU A 37 11.30 56.48 -6.77
N ILE A 38 12.26 56.84 -7.62
CA ILE A 38 12.62 56.03 -8.80
C ILE A 38 13.09 54.62 -8.41
N LYS A 39 13.85 54.48 -7.31
CA LYS A 39 14.30 53.17 -6.82
C LYS A 39 13.13 52.34 -6.29
N VAL A 40 12.19 52.96 -5.59
CA VAL A 40 10.98 52.32 -5.07
C VAL A 40 10.12 51.82 -6.23
N GLU A 41 9.85 52.66 -7.23
CA GLU A 41 9.10 52.28 -8.43
C GLU A 41 9.76 51.08 -9.16
N ARG A 42 11.09 51.09 -9.32
CA ARG A 42 11.82 49.95 -9.89
C ARG A 42 11.73 48.68 -9.02
N LEU A 43 11.70 48.83 -7.71
CA LEU A 43 11.55 47.69 -6.80
C LEU A 43 10.13 47.12 -6.88
N GLU A 44 9.11 47.96 -6.94
CA GLU A 44 7.72 47.55 -7.11
C GLU A 44 7.56 46.74 -8.40
N VAL A 45 8.08 47.23 -9.53
CA VAL A 45 8.06 46.49 -10.80
C VAL A 45 8.75 45.12 -10.68
N LYS A 46 9.95 45.06 -10.07
CA LYS A 46 10.66 43.78 -9.89
C LYS A 46 9.91 42.81 -8.97
N VAL A 47 9.24 43.33 -7.95
CA VAL A 47 8.43 42.52 -7.04
C VAL A 47 7.21 41.97 -7.79
N GLU A 48 6.51 42.78 -8.58
CA GLU A 48 5.39 42.32 -9.40
C GLU A 48 5.81 41.26 -10.43
N GLU A 49 6.93 41.48 -11.12
CA GLU A 49 7.50 40.50 -12.05
C GLU A 49 7.87 39.20 -11.34
N GLY A 50 8.51 39.30 -10.18
CA GLY A 50 8.85 38.16 -9.33
C GLY A 50 7.61 37.39 -8.86
N GLN A 51 6.55 38.09 -8.46
CA GLN A 51 5.27 37.49 -8.07
C GLN A 51 4.61 36.78 -9.25
N LYS A 52 4.59 37.39 -10.44
CA LYS A 52 4.05 36.75 -11.66
C LYS A 52 4.83 35.49 -12.03
N ALA A 53 6.16 35.54 -11.97
CA ALA A 53 7.01 34.38 -12.24
C ALA A 53 6.78 33.25 -11.22
N LEU A 54 6.63 33.59 -9.94
CA LEU A 54 6.33 32.63 -8.89
C LEU A 54 4.94 32.00 -9.09
N GLN A 55 3.93 32.80 -9.43
CA GLN A 55 2.59 32.30 -9.73
C GLN A 55 2.61 31.31 -10.90
N ALA A 56 3.35 31.63 -11.98
CA ALA A 56 3.49 30.72 -13.11
C ALA A 56 4.19 29.39 -12.72
N GLN A 57 5.18 29.43 -11.83
CA GLN A 57 5.81 28.22 -11.30
C GLN A 57 4.84 27.40 -10.44
N ILE A 58 4.07 28.04 -9.57
CA ILE A 58 3.04 27.38 -8.75
C ILE A 58 2.01 26.71 -9.65
N ASP A 59 1.51 27.39 -10.68
CA ASP A 59 0.54 26.82 -11.63
C ASP A 59 1.13 25.62 -12.38
N GLY A 60 2.43 25.68 -12.73
CA GLY A 60 3.16 24.58 -13.34
C GLY A 60 3.27 23.37 -12.41
N LEU A 61 3.62 23.59 -11.14
CA LEU A 61 3.70 22.55 -10.12
C LEU A 61 2.32 21.93 -9.85
N GLN A 62 1.27 22.74 -9.79
CA GLN A 62 -0.10 22.26 -9.63
C GLN A 62 -0.49 21.27 -10.73
N LYS A 63 -0.18 21.61 -12.00
CA LYS A 63 -0.43 20.71 -13.14
C LYS A 63 0.37 19.41 -13.06
N GLN A 64 1.62 19.46 -12.58
CA GLN A 64 2.44 18.27 -12.37
C GLN A 64 1.86 17.37 -11.28
N ILE A 65 1.41 17.97 -10.17
CA ILE A 65 0.74 17.26 -9.07
C ILE A 65 -0.54 16.59 -9.58
N ASP A 66 -1.38 17.31 -10.33
CA ASP A 66 -2.60 16.75 -10.92
C ASP A 66 -2.29 15.59 -11.87
N GLY A 67 -1.22 15.70 -12.65
CA GLY A 67 -0.73 14.63 -13.53
C GLY A 67 -0.28 13.39 -12.76
N LEU A 68 0.50 13.58 -11.70
CA LEU A 68 0.94 12.50 -10.81
C LEU A 68 -0.23 11.84 -10.10
N GLN A 69 -1.20 12.61 -9.62
CA GLN A 69 -2.39 12.08 -8.96
C GLN A 69 -3.18 11.16 -9.88
N ARG A 70 -3.38 11.54 -11.15
CA ARG A 70 -4.04 10.67 -12.14
C ARG A 70 -3.26 9.38 -12.40
N GLN A 71 -1.93 9.44 -12.42
CA GLN A 71 -1.10 8.24 -12.57
C GLN A 71 -1.24 7.31 -11.37
N VAL A 72 -1.22 7.86 -10.16
CA VAL A 72 -1.42 7.11 -8.91
C VAL A 72 -2.81 6.46 -8.89
N ASP A 73 -3.85 7.19 -9.26
CA ASP A 73 -5.22 6.65 -9.36
C ASP A 73 -5.31 5.51 -10.39
N GLY A 74 -4.62 5.64 -11.53
CA GLY A 74 -4.53 4.59 -12.54
C GLY A 74 -3.83 3.34 -12.03
N LEU A 75 -2.70 3.50 -11.34
CA LEU A 75 -1.97 2.39 -10.72
C LEU A 75 -2.79 1.71 -9.62
N GLN A 76 -3.51 2.49 -8.80
CA GLN A 76 -4.37 1.95 -7.75
C GLN A 76 -5.46 1.05 -8.35
N LYS A 77 -6.11 1.48 -9.43
CA LYS A 77 -7.10 0.65 -10.15
C LYS A 77 -6.50 -0.65 -10.68
N GLN A 78 -5.31 -0.59 -11.31
CA GLN A 78 -4.62 -1.79 -11.79
C GLN A 78 -4.27 -2.75 -10.66
N ILE A 79 -3.85 -2.25 -9.50
CA ILE A 79 -3.57 -3.06 -8.31
C ILE A 79 -4.86 -3.73 -7.81
N ASP A 80 -5.98 -3.00 -7.78
CA ASP A 80 -7.25 -3.53 -7.32
C ASP A 80 -7.81 -4.60 -8.28
N GLU A 81 -7.68 -4.39 -9.59
CA GLU A 81 -7.99 -5.39 -10.63
C GLU A 81 -7.12 -6.64 -10.45
N LEU A 82 -5.80 -6.48 -10.33
CA LEU A 82 -4.88 -7.60 -10.13
C LEU A 82 -5.16 -8.38 -8.85
N ARG A 83 -5.54 -7.69 -7.76
CA ARG A 83 -5.97 -8.32 -6.51
C ARG A 83 -7.27 -9.11 -6.67
N SER A 84 -8.21 -8.58 -7.45
CA SER A 84 -9.48 -9.25 -7.76
C SER A 84 -9.24 -10.51 -8.58
N ASP A 85 -8.42 -10.42 -9.62
CA ASP A 85 -8.04 -11.54 -10.48
C ASP A 85 -7.33 -12.62 -9.68
N PHE A 86 -6.34 -12.24 -8.86
CA PHE A 86 -5.64 -13.17 -7.98
C PHE A 86 -6.60 -13.91 -7.04
N ARG A 87 -7.56 -13.20 -6.42
CA ARG A 87 -8.58 -13.81 -5.57
C ARG A 87 -9.45 -14.80 -6.35
N THR A 88 -9.82 -14.45 -7.58
CA THR A 88 -10.60 -15.31 -8.47
C THR A 88 -9.83 -16.59 -8.80
N TYR A 89 -8.57 -16.47 -9.21
CA TYR A 89 -7.73 -17.62 -9.50
C TYR A 89 -7.53 -18.51 -8.28
N MET A 90 -7.25 -17.94 -7.10
CA MET A 90 -7.13 -18.72 -5.87
C MET A 90 -8.42 -19.45 -5.52
N SER A 91 -9.57 -18.81 -5.73
CA SER A 91 -10.88 -19.45 -5.51
C SER A 91 -11.12 -20.61 -6.47
N ILE A 92 -10.75 -20.45 -7.75
CA ILE A 92 -10.84 -21.52 -8.75
C ILE A 92 -9.89 -22.67 -8.39
N VAL A 93 -8.65 -22.39 -8.01
CA VAL A 93 -7.67 -23.42 -7.66
C VAL A 93 -8.16 -24.21 -6.44
N ILE A 94 -8.53 -23.53 -5.36
CA ILE A 94 -9.05 -24.20 -4.15
C ILE A 94 -10.33 -24.98 -4.47
N GLY A 95 -11.27 -24.39 -5.23
CA GLY A 95 -12.49 -25.05 -5.66
C GLY A 95 -12.22 -26.29 -6.50
N SER A 96 -11.25 -26.24 -7.42
CA SER A 96 -10.86 -27.37 -8.26
C SER A 96 -10.25 -28.52 -7.45
N ILE A 97 -9.42 -28.21 -6.44
CA ILE A 97 -8.85 -29.23 -5.55
C ILE A 97 -9.95 -29.91 -4.76
N ILE A 98 -10.88 -29.15 -4.17
CA ILE A 98 -12.01 -29.70 -3.43
C ILE A 98 -12.89 -30.57 -4.35
N ALA A 99 -13.16 -30.11 -5.57
CA ALA A 99 -13.92 -30.86 -6.56
C ALA A 99 -13.23 -32.18 -6.94
N LEU A 100 -11.90 -32.17 -7.17
CA LEU A 100 -11.11 -33.36 -7.48
C LEU A 100 -11.10 -34.35 -6.31
N VAL A 101 -10.90 -33.89 -5.08
CA VAL A 101 -10.94 -34.75 -3.89
C VAL A 101 -12.33 -35.37 -3.71
N GLY A 102 -13.39 -34.56 -3.86
CA GLY A 102 -14.77 -35.05 -3.83
C GLY A 102 -15.04 -36.09 -4.92
N PHE A 103 -14.55 -35.84 -6.14
CA PHE A 103 -14.66 -36.77 -7.26
C PHE A 103 -13.95 -38.10 -6.99
N ILE A 104 -12.72 -38.06 -6.47
CA ILE A 104 -11.94 -39.27 -6.13
C ILE A 104 -12.67 -40.12 -5.07
N ILE A 105 -13.24 -39.49 -4.04
CA ILE A 105 -14.00 -40.19 -3.01
C ILE A 105 -15.25 -40.86 -3.61
N TRP A 106 -15.93 -40.17 -4.52
CA TRP A 106 -17.12 -40.69 -5.20
C TRP A 106 -16.79 -41.83 -6.17
N ASP A 107 -15.73 -41.68 -6.97
CA ASP A 107 -15.24 -42.70 -7.91
C ASP A 107 -14.84 -43.99 -7.18
N ARG A 108 -14.09 -43.85 -6.07
CA ARG A 108 -13.71 -44.99 -5.22
C ARG A 108 -14.93 -45.79 -4.73
N ARG A 109 -16.02 -45.13 -4.34
CA ARG A 109 -17.24 -45.82 -3.90
C ARG A 109 -17.92 -46.57 -5.04
N THR A 110 -17.87 -46.03 -6.25
CA THR A 110 -18.58 -46.55 -7.42
C THR A 110 -17.80 -47.70 -8.08
N ALA A 111 -16.48 -47.57 -8.21
CA ALA A 111 -15.63 -48.55 -8.88
C ALA A 111 -15.30 -49.80 -8.04
N ILE A 112 -15.19 -49.67 -6.71
CA ILE A 112 -14.74 -50.77 -5.82
C ILE A 112 -15.87 -51.74 -5.45
N SER A 113 -17.12 -51.30 -5.49
CA SER A 113 -18.29 -52.13 -5.14
C SER A 113 -18.35 -53.49 -5.88
N PRO A 114 -18.18 -53.57 -7.21
CA PRO A 114 -18.19 -54.86 -7.91
C PRO A 114 -16.96 -55.73 -7.59
N VAL A 115 -15.80 -55.12 -7.35
CA VAL A 115 -14.57 -55.85 -7.01
C VAL A 115 -14.70 -56.48 -5.62
N VAL A 116 -15.17 -55.72 -4.62
CA VAL A 116 -15.40 -56.21 -3.25
C VAL A 116 -16.41 -57.35 -3.22
N LYS A 117 -17.48 -57.26 -4.03
CA LYS A 117 -18.46 -58.35 -4.16
C LYS A 117 -17.83 -59.61 -4.74
N LYS A 118 -17.04 -59.49 -5.82
CA LYS A 118 -16.35 -60.63 -6.44
C LYS A 118 -15.32 -61.26 -5.50
N THR A 119 -14.53 -60.47 -4.78
CA THR A 119 -13.56 -61.01 -3.81
C THR A 119 -14.28 -61.72 -2.67
N LYS A 120 -15.38 -61.16 -2.16
CA LYS A 120 -16.17 -61.81 -1.09
C LYS A 120 -16.80 -63.13 -1.56
N GLU A 121 -17.31 -63.19 -2.79
CA GLU A 121 -17.84 -64.43 -3.34
C GLU A 121 -16.74 -65.50 -3.55
N LEU A 122 -15.54 -65.10 -3.97
CA LEU A 122 -14.40 -66.01 -4.11
C LEU A 122 -13.93 -66.53 -2.75
N GLU A 123 -13.90 -65.69 -1.72
CA GLU A 123 -13.58 -66.05 -0.33
C GLU A 123 -14.63 -67.04 0.22
N ASP A 124 -15.92 -66.73 0.09
CA ASP A 124 -17.02 -67.63 0.51
C ASP A 124 -16.98 -68.99 -0.20
N ARG A 125 -16.57 -69.04 -1.47
CA ARG A 125 -16.39 -70.29 -2.22
C ARG A 125 -15.15 -71.05 -1.74
N GLY A 126 -14.05 -70.34 -1.47
CA GLY A 126 -12.83 -70.90 -0.88
C GLY A 126 -13.12 -71.59 0.45
N ASP A 127 -13.81 -70.90 1.36
CA ASP A 127 -14.18 -71.41 2.68
C ASP A 127 -15.06 -72.67 2.61
N LYS A 128 -16.02 -72.70 1.66
CA LYS A 128 -16.88 -73.87 1.46
C LYS A 128 -16.08 -75.07 0.95
N ILE A 129 -15.21 -74.85 -0.04
CA ILE A 129 -14.35 -75.90 -0.58
C ILE A 129 -13.40 -76.41 0.52
N GLU A 130 -12.82 -75.52 1.32
CA GLU A 130 -11.97 -75.89 2.45
C GLU A 130 -12.72 -76.77 3.47
N LYS A 131 -13.97 -76.40 3.83
CA LYS A 131 -14.82 -77.22 4.71
C LYS A 131 -15.10 -78.60 4.12
N VAL A 132 -15.49 -78.67 2.84
CA VAL A 132 -15.75 -79.96 2.18
C VAL A 132 -14.49 -80.84 2.14
N LEU A 133 -13.33 -80.24 1.84
CA LEU A 133 -12.05 -80.97 1.84
C LEU A 133 -11.68 -81.46 3.24
N LYS A 134 -11.89 -80.64 4.28
CA LYS A 134 -11.67 -81.03 5.69
C LYS A 134 -12.59 -82.16 6.14
N ASP A 135 -13.84 -82.18 5.68
CA ASP A 135 -14.77 -83.27 5.99
C ASP A 135 -14.39 -84.56 5.24
N LEU A 136 -14.03 -84.47 3.96
CA LEU A 136 -13.52 -85.61 3.17
C LEU A 136 -12.22 -86.19 3.73
N ALA A 137 -11.34 -85.36 4.32
CA ALA A 137 -10.12 -85.83 4.98
C ALA A 137 -10.38 -86.67 6.24
N LYS A 138 -11.56 -86.58 6.86
CA LYS A 138 -11.93 -87.48 7.96
C LYS A 138 -12.21 -88.90 7.47
N GLU A 139 -12.58 -89.04 6.19
CA GLU A 139 -12.96 -90.31 5.59
C GLU A 139 -11.83 -90.94 4.75
N ASP A 140 -11.01 -90.13 4.05
CA ASP A 140 -9.90 -90.61 3.21
C ASP A 140 -8.51 -90.15 3.72
N PRO A 141 -7.61 -91.06 4.13
CA PRO A 141 -6.27 -90.74 4.61
C PRO A 141 -5.37 -90.09 3.55
N LYS A 142 -5.59 -90.30 2.24
CA LYS A 142 -4.83 -89.61 1.18
C LYS A 142 -5.16 -88.13 1.09
N ILE A 143 -6.42 -87.77 1.33
CA ILE A 143 -6.89 -86.37 1.32
C ILE A 143 -6.40 -85.64 2.57
N ALA A 144 -6.34 -86.32 3.72
CA ALA A 144 -5.76 -85.77 4.95
C ALA A 144 -4.27 -85.42 4.81
N GLU A 145 -3.47 -86.31 4.19
CA GLU A 145 -2.06 -86.01 3.92
C GLU A 145 -1.89 -84.84 2.93
N ALA A 146 -2.75 -84.75 1.90
CA ALA A 146 -2.71 -83.66 0.93
C ALA A 146 -3.02 -82.30 1.56
N LEU A 147 -4.05 -82.22 2.42
CA LEU A 147 -4.38 -81.01 3.17
C LEU A 147 -3.30 -80.60 4.17
N LYS A 148 -2.67 -81.58 4.86
CA LYS A 148 -1.55 -81.33 5.78
C LYS A 148 -0.32 -80.76 5.06
N ARG A 149 -0.04 -81.24 3.84
CA ARG A 149 1.03 -80.69 2.98
C ARG A 149 0.71 -79.28 2.48
N ALA A 150 -0.57 -78.97 2.27
CA ALA A 150 -1.03 -77.64 1.86
C ALA A 150 -1.15 -76.63 3.02
N GLY A 151 -0.91 -77.06 4.27
CA GLY A 151 -1.00 -76.18 5.46
C GLY A 151 -2.43 -75.82 5.89
N LEU A 152 -3.42 -76.57 5.42
CA LEU A 152 -4.85 -76.33 5.68
C LEU A 152 -5.40 -77.18 6.84
N LEU A 153 -4.56 -78.05 7.44
CA LEU A 153 -4.85 -78.95 8.55
C LEU A 153 -3.91 -78.70 9.73
#